data_AF-A0A1G9YYN8-F1
#
_entry.id   AF-A0A1G9YYN8-F1
#
_cell.length_a   1.000
_cell.length_b   1.000
_cell.length_c   1.000
_cell.angle_alpha   90.00
_cell.angle_beta   90.00
_cell.angle_gamma   90.00
#
_symmetry.space_group_name_H-M   'P 1'
#
loop_
_entity.id
_entity.type
_entity.pdbx_description
1 polymer ?
#
loop_
_entity_poly.entity_id
_entity_poly.type
_entity_poly.pdbx_seq_one_letter_code
_entity_poly.pdbx_strand_id
1 'polypeptide(L)'
;MKIIAIAGPLAYAYDDDSGQYHFLTDYQPTESGCTYVISSTSANPLLVWTLYWQMADCYMRRRIGAALEKQGMSPYTGEPNKNAAEGSEKVNED
;
A
#
# COMPACT_ATOMS: atom_id res chain seq x y z
N MET A 1 5.77 20.95 0.33
CA MET A 1 4.90 19.76 0.14
C MET A 1 4.25 19.23 1.42
N LYS A 2 2.92 19.14 1.42
CA LYS A 2 2.04 18.61 2.46
C LYS A 2 1.49 17.23 2.07
N ILE A 3 1.69 16.23 2.92
CA ILE A 3 1.11 14.89 2.71
C ILE A 3 -0.37 14.89 3.09
N ILE A 4 -1.23 14.37 2.21
CA ILE A 4 -2.69 14.32 2.35
C ILE A 4 -3.16 12.91 2.70
N ALA A 5 -2.60 11.88 2.08
CA ALA A 5 -2.95 10.48 2.35
C ALA A 5 -1.75 9.55 2.16
N ILE A 6 -1.74 8.42 2.88
CA ILE A 6 -0.69 7.41 2.83
C ILE A 6 -1.32 6.01 2.79
N ALA A 7 -0.80 5.13 1.94
CA ALA A 7 -1.14 3.71 1.87
C ALA A 7 0.13 2.87 1.67
N GLY A 8 0.79 2.48 2.78
CA GLY A 8 2.07 1.79 2.72
C GLY A 8 3.16 2.68 2.10
N PRO A 9 3.86 2.24 1.03
CA PRO A 9 4.90 3.04 0.36
C PRO A 9 4.31 4.10 -0.59
N LEU A 10 2.99 4.28 -0.60
CA LEU A 10 2.30 5.21 -1.49
C LEU A 10 1.86 6.44 -0.70
N ALA A 11 2.02 7.63 -1.27
CA ALA A 11 1.47 8.85 -0.68
C ALA A 11 0.87 9.78 -1.73
N TYR A 12 -0.16 10.52 -1.33
CA TYR A 12 -0.76 11.61 -2.09
C TYR A 12 -0.45 12.91 -1.39
N ALA A 13 0.08 13.89 -2.12
CA ALA A 13 0.56 15.13 -1.54
C ALA A 13 0.17 16.35 -2.38
N TYR A 14 0.19 17.53 -1.76
CA TYR A 14 0.08 18.83 -2.41
C TYR A 14 1.32 19.65 -2.13
N ASP A 15 1.85 20.32 -3.14
CA ASP A 15 2.99 21.19 -3.00
C ASP A 15 2.59 22.66 -3.14
N ASP A 16 2.67 23.40 -2.04
CA ASP A 16 2.23 24.80 -1.96
C ASP A 16 3.07 25.73 -2.86
N ASP A 17 4.35 25.39 -3.09
CA ASP A 17 5.26 26.21 -3.90
C ASP A 17 4.93 26.12 -5.40
N SER A 18 4.62 24.92 -5.89
CA SER A 18 4.28 24.68 -7.30
C SER A 18 2.78 24.71 -7.60
N GLY A 19 1.94 24.67 -6.55
CA GLY A 19 0.49 24.55 -6.66
C GLY A 19 0.02 23.22 -7.27
N GLN A 20 0.85 22.18 -7.23
CA GLN A 20 0.57 20.88 -7.85
C GLN A 20 0.24 19.79 -6.83
N TYR A 21 -0.52 18.81 -7.27
CA TYR A 21 -0.71 17.56 -6.56
C TYR A 21 0.26 16.50 -7.08
N HIS A 22 0.75 15.66 -6.18
CA HIS A 22 1.73 14.61 -6.48
C HIS A 22 1.27 13.24 -5.99
N PHE A 23 1.50 12.23 -6.82
CA PHE A 23 1.46 10.85 -6.41
C PHE A 23 2.89 10.39 -6.18
N LEU A 24 3.17 9.97 -4.95
CA LEU A 24 4.47 9.56 -4.47
C LEU A 24 4.50 8.04 -4.30
N THR A 25 5.55 7.41 -4.81
CA THR A 25 5.88 6.00 -4.58
C THR A 25 7.16 5.89 -3.76
N ASP A 26 7.39 4.72 -3.17
CA ASP A 26 8.53 4.48 -2.26
C ASP A 26 8.63 5.51 -1.13
N TYR A 27 7.47 6.01 -0.69
CA TYR A 27 7.37 6.97 0.39
C TYR A 27 7.84 6.32 1.70
N GLN A 28 8.86 6.91 2.31
CA GLN A 28 9.38 6.51 3.61
C GLN A 28 9.60 7.75 4.48
N PRO A 29 8.95 7.87 5.64
CA PRO A 29 9.29 8.90 6.60
C PRO A 29 10.69 8.62 7.18
N THR A 30 11.47 9.67 7.38
CA THR A 30 12.80 9.63 7.98
C THR A 30 12.86 10.61 9.17
N GLU A 31 13.89 10.51 10.01
CA GLU A 31 14.06 11.43 11.15
C GLU A 31 14.14 12.90 10.72
N SER A 32 14.63 13.15 9.51
CA SER A 32 14.81 14.49 8.94
C SER A 32 13.76 14.87 7.88
N GLY A 33 12.70 14.07 7.69
CA GLY A 33 11.67 14.36 6.69
C GLY A 33 11.10 13.10 6.04
N CYS A 34 11.21 13.00 4.71
CA CYS A 34 10.77 11.83 3.96
C CYS A 34 11.57 11.65 2.67
N THR A 35 11.66 10.41 2.21
CA THR A 35 12.15 10.04 0.88
C THR A 35 11.00 9.52 0.05
N TYR A 36 11.00 9.81 -1.25
CA TYR A 36 9.95 9.39 -2.18
C TYR A 36 10.42 9.53 -3.62
N VAL A 37 9.68 8.88 -4.53
CA VAL A 37 9.74 9.09 -5.97
C VAL A 37 8.42 9.74 -6.41
N ILE A 38 8.49 10.83 -7.17
CA ILE A 38 7.29 11.44 -7.77
C ILE A 38 6.89 10.60 -8.99
N SER A 39 5.81 9.84 -8.88
CA SER A 39 5.28 9.01 -9.96
C SER A 39 4.34 9.77 -10.91
N SER A 40 3.63 10.79 -10.41
CA SER A 40 2.74 11.63 -11.22
C SER A 40 2.55 13.01 -10.58
N THR A 41 2.28 14.03 -11.40
CA THR A 41 2.06 15.42 -10.99
C THR A 41 0.97 16.07 -11.82
N SER A 42 0.09 16.87 -11.20
CA SER A 42 -0.98 17.61 -11.90
C SER A 42 -1.56 18.72 -11.03
N ALA A 43 -1.98 19.83 -11.66
CA ALA A 43 -2.74 20.88 -11.00
C ALA A 43 -4.18 20.45 -10.69
N ASN A 44 -4.73 19.53 -11.49
CA ASN A 44 -6.00 18.90 -11.22
C ASN A 44 -5.82 17.76 -10.20
N PRO A 45 -6.37 17.87 -8.97
CA PRO A 45 -6.21 16.85 -7.93
C PRO A 45 -6.81 15.50 -8.33
N LEU A 46 -7.88 15.49 -9.13
CA LEU A 46 -8.62 14.27 -9.45
C LEU A 46 -7.76 13.28 -10.25
N LEU A 47 -6.89 13.77 -11.15
CA LEU A 47 -6.03 12.90 -11.97
C LEU A 47 -5.03 12.11 -11.11
N VAL A 48 -4.46 12.78 -10.11
CA VAL A 48 -3.48 12.19 -9.20
C VAL A 48 -4.18 11.33 -8.15
N TRP A 49 -5.33 11.79 -7.65
CA TRP A 49 -6.15 11.07 -6.68
C TRP A 49 -6.64 9.71 -7.21
N THR A 50 -7.14 9.68 -8.46
CA THR A 50 -7.60 8.43 -9.09
C THR A 50 -6.46 7.42 -9.20
N LEU A 51 -5.27 7.86 -9.64
CA LEU A 51 -4.10 6.98 -9.74
C LEU A 51 -3.64 6.49 -8.37
N TYR A 52 -3.56 7.37 -7.38
CA TYR A 52 -3.22 7.02 -6.01
C TYR A 52 -4.15 5.94 -5.45
N TRP A 53 -5.47 6.13 -5.56
CA TRP A 53 -6.44 5.17 -5.02
C TRP A 53 -6.44 3.82 -5.72
N GLN A 54 -6.28 3.80 -7.05
CA GLN A 54 -6.17 2.55 -7.79
C GLN A 54 -4.97 1.74 -7.28
N MET A 55 -3.82 2.39 -7.09
CA MET A 55 -2.61 1.73 -6.61
C MET A 55 -2.70 1.35 -5.13
N ALA A 56 -3.29 2.20 -4.29
CA ALA A 56 -3.52 1.95 -2.87
C ALA A 56 -4.44 0.75 -2.63
N ASP A 57 -5.54 0.64 -3.39
CA ASP A 57 -6.45 -0.51 -3.31
C ASP A 57 -5.73 -1.81 -3.71
N CYS A 58 -4.99 -1.79 -4.82
CA CYS A 58 -4.18 -2.94 -5.23
C CYS A 58 -3.14 -3.34 -4.16
N TYR A 59 -2.45 -2.36 -3.57
CA TYR A 59 -1.48 -2.60 -2.50
C TYR A 59 -2.13 -3.24 -1.28
N MET A 60 -3.25 -2.69 -0.81
CA MET A 60 -3.96 -3.20 0.36
C MET A 60 -4.49 -4.61 0.12
N ARG A 61 -5.09 -4.89 -1.04
CA ARG A 61 -5.56 -6.24 -1.41
C ARG A 61 -4.43 -7.26 -1.41
N ARG A 62 -3.27 -6.92 -1.99
CA ARG A 62 -2.10 -7.83 -1.99
C ARG A 62 -1.59 -8.08 -0.57
N ARG A 63 -1.52 -7.04 0.26
CA ARG A 63 -1.06 -7.16 1.65
C ARG A 63 -2.00 -8.01 2.49
N ILE A 64 -3.31 -7.79 2.37
CA ILE A 64 -4.33 -8.59 3.07
C ILE A 64 -4.30 -10.03 2.55
N GLY A 65 -4.28 -10.23 1.24
CA GLY A 65 -4.21 -11.55 0.63
C GLY A 65 -3.00 -12.36 1.12
N ALA A 66 -1.81 -11.76 1.12
CA ALA A 66 -0.60 -12.41 1.62
C ALA A 66 -0.66 -12.73 3.13
N ALA A 67 -1.36 -11.91 3.92
CA ALA A 67 -1.58 -12.19 5.34
C ALA A 67 -2.56 -13.35 5.55
N LEU A 68 -3.62 -13.43 4.74
CA LEU A 68 -4.58 -14.53 4.75
C LEU A 68 -3.93 -15.84 4.32
N GLU A 69 -3.12 -15.83 3.26
CA GLU A 69 -2.37 -17.02 2.80
C GLU A 69 -1.45 -17.58 3.87
N LYS A 70 -0.74 -16.71 4.61
CA LYS A 70 0.10 -17.10 5.76
C LYS A 70 -0.69 -17.76 6.89
N GLN A 71 -1.99 -17.49 6.97
CA GLN A 71 -2.90 -18.09 7.95
C GLN A 71 -3.67 -19.29 7.38
N GLY A 72 -3.29 -19.79 6.19
CA GLY A 72 -3.98 -20.90 5.52
C GLY A 72 -5.37 -20.53 4.99
N MET A 73 -5.65 -19.24 4.79
CA MET A 73 -6.93 -18.75 4.27
C MET A 73 -6.81 -18.31 2.80
N SER A 74 -7.94 -18.36 2.09
CA SER A 74 -8.08 -17.84 0.73
C SER A 74 -7.85 -16.32 0.70
N PRO A 75 -6.95 -15.79 -0.13
CA PRO A 75 -6.70 -14.35 -0.24
C PRO A 75 -7.88 -13.57 -0.84
N TYR A 76 -8.83 -14.26 -1.48
CA TYR A 76 -9.97 -13.65 -2.17
C TYR A 76 -11.26 -13.68 -1.34
N THR A 77 -11.46 -14.74 -0.56
CA THR A 77 -12.72 -14.97 0.17
C THR A 77 -12.56 -14.90 1.69
N GLY A 78 -11.33 -15.01 2.21
CA GLY A 78 -11.07 -15.10 3.66
C GLY A 78 -11.48 -16.43 4.29
N GLU A 79 -11.94 -17.41 3.50
CA GLU A 79 -12.30 -18.73 4.01
C GLU A 79 -11.07 -19.63 4.19
N PRO A 80 -11.08 -20.58 5.14
CA PRO A 80 -10.02 -21.58 5.27
C PRO A 80 -9.80 -22.33 3.95
N ASN A 81 -8.56 -22.40 3.50
CA ASN A 81 -8.22 -23.15 2.31
C ASN A 81 -8.20 -24.64 2.65
N LYS A 82 -9.27 -25.36 2.29
CA LYS A 82 -9.42 -26.80 2.54
C LYS A 82 -8.34 -27.67 1.87
N ASN A 83 -7.57 -27.08 0.95
CA ASN A 83 -6.48 -27.73 0.23
C ASN A 83 -5.09 -27.16 0.59
N ALA A 84 -4.98 -26.24 1.56
CA ALA A 84 -3.69 -25.91 2.13
C ALA A 84 -3.18 -27.17 2.81
N ALA A 85 -2.19 -27.82 2.18
CA ALA A 85 -1.73 -29.14 2.53
C ALA A 85 -1.62 -29.32 4.06
N GLU A 86 -2.17 -30.42 4.57
CA GLU A 86 -1.83 -30.94 5.90
C GLU A 86 -0.30 -31.05 5.98
N GLY A 87 0.40 -30.03 6.49
CA GLY A 87 1.87 -30.04 6.40
C GLY A 87 2.66 -28.77 6.72
N SER A 88 2.07 -27.64 7.08
CA SER A 88 2.88 -26.51 7.59
C SER A 88 2.98 -26.56 9.12
N GLU A 89 4.09 -27.11 9.58
CA GLU A 89 4.74 -26.92 10.89
C GLU A 89 3.86 -26.98 12.15
N LYS A 90 3.95 -28.12 12.83
CA LYS A 90 3.89 -28.11 14.30
C LYS A 90 5.00 -27.18 14.79
N VAL A 91 4.61 -26.04 15.36
CA VAL A 91 5.48 -25.27 16.25
C VAL A 91 5.86 -26.23 17.38
N ASN A 92 7.12 -26.67 17.41
CA ASN A 92 7.67 -27.33 18.59
C ASN A 92 7.78 -26.26 19.68
N GLU A 93 7.01 -26.43 20.75
CA GLU A 93 7.30 -25.80 22.03
C GLU A 93 8.47 -26.57 22.66
N ASP A 94 9.61 -25.88 22.79
CA ASP A 94 10.65 -26.17 23.79
C ASP A 94 10.83 -24.93 24.66
#